data_AF-A0A448WDN6-F1
#
_entry.id   AF-A0A448WDN6-F1
#
_cell.length_a   1.000
_cell.length_b   1.000
_cell.length_c   1.000
_cell.angle_alpha   90.00
_cell.angle_beta   90.00
_cell.angle_gamma   90.00
#
_symmetry.space_group_name_H-M   'P 1'
#
loop_
_entity.id
_entity.type
_entity.pdbx_description
1 polymer ?
#
loop_
_entity_poly.entity_id
_entity_poly.type
_entity_poly.pdbx_seq_one_letter_code
_entity_poly.pdbx_strand_id
1 'polypeptide(L)'
;MGSPHSPLLANVCMNKIEENFKMAPLQPAVFMRYLDDYFALWSQGRERLEKFLKFVNQIDEQIKFMMEVEEAEWLPFLDVEVICSYGTPNHPKPTLKG
;
A
#
# COMPACT_ATOMS: atom_id res chain seq x y z
N MET A 1 3.23 21.93 -2.74
CA MET A 1 2.56 22.50 -3.93
C MET A 1 3.48 22.29 -5.13
N GLY A 2 3.16 21.32 -5.98
CA GLY A 2 4.01 20.87 -7.09
C GLY A 2 3.59 21.41 -8.46
N SER A 3 4.34 21.03 -9.50
CA SER A 3 3.97 21.31 -10.90
C SER A 3 2.57 20.77 -11.20
N PRO A 4 1.74 21.48 -12.01
CA PRO A 4 0.42 21.00 -12.39
C PRO A 4 0.45 19.64 -13.12
N HIS A 5 1.62 19.21 -13.61
CA HIS A 5 1.82 17.92 -14.29
C HIS A 5 2.27 16.80 -13.33
N SER A 6 2.64 17.14 -12.10
CA SER A 6 3.15 16.20 -11.10
C SER A 6 2.16 15.08 -10.79
N PRO A 7 0.83 15.34 -10.62
CA PRO A 7 -0.12 14.26 -10.38
C PRO A 7 -0.25 13.29 -11.55
N LEU A 8 -0.18 13.80 -12.79
CA LEU A 8 -0.24 12.97 -13.99
C LEU A 8 1.00 12.07 -14.09
N LEU A 9 2.18 12.63 -13.83
CA LEU A 9 3.43 11.86 -13.87
C LEU A 9 3.48 10.80 -12.77
N ALA A 10 3.06 11.15 -11.54
CA ALA A 10 2.92 10.20 -10.45
C ALA A 10 1.98 9.05 -10.85
N ASN A 11 0.84 9.38 -11.45
CA ASN A 11 -0.12 8.38 -11.90
C ASN A 11 0.47 7.42 -12.96
N VAL A 12 1.21 7.94 -13.95
CA VAL A 12 1.85 7.12 -14.99
C VAL A 12 2.95 6.22 -14.39
N CYS A 13 3.76 6.77 -13.49
CA CYS A 13 4.83 6.03 -12.83
C CYS A 13 4.28 4.89 -11.97
N MET A 14 3.31 5.20 -11.11
CA MET A 14 2.67 4.22 -10.23
C MET A 14 1.90 3.15 -11.01
N ASN A 15 1.21 3.50 -12.10
CA ASN A 15 0.58 2.50 -12.97
C ASN A 15 1.59 1.49 -13.52
N LYS A 16 2.79 1.92 -13.92
CA LYS A 16 3.84 1.02 -14.43
C LYS A 16 4.32 0.06 -13.33
N ILE A 17 4.43 0.53 -12.10
CA ILE A 17 4.81 -0.28 -10.95
C ILE A 17 3.70 -1.28 -10.59
N GLU A 18 2.43 -0.85 -10.65
CA GLU A 18 1.27 -1.70 -10.39
C GLU A 18 1.16 -2.90 -11.35
N GLU A 19 1.57 -2.75 -12.60
CA GLU A 19 1.63 -3.91 -13.52
C GLU A 19 2.57 -5.01 -13.00
N ASN A 20 3.64 -4.65 -12.29
CA ASN A 20 4.52 -5.61 -11.62
C ASN A 20 3.92 -6.11 -10.30
N PHE A 21 3.11 -5.30 -9.60
CA PHE A 21 2.39 -5.74 -8.40
C PHE A 21 1.46 -6.90 -8.73
N LYS A 22 0.79 -6.87 -9.89
CA LYS A 22 -0.09 -7.97 -10.35
C LYS A 22 0.63 -9.30 -10.50
N MET A 23 1.96 -9.29 -10.67
CA MET A 23 2.79 -10.49 -10.73
C MET A 23 3.19 -11.03 -9.35
N ALA A 24 2.91 -10.30 -8.27
CA ALA A 24 3.21 -10.76 -6.92
C ALA A 24 2.44 -12.06 -6.61
N PRO A 25 3.08 -13.07 -6.00
CA PRO A 25 2.44 -14.36 -5.68
C PRO A 25 1.22 -14.24 -4.78
N LEU A 26 1.14 -13.16 -4.00
CA LEU A 26 0.08 -12.91 -3.05
C LEU A 26 -0.43 -11.48 -3.26
N GLN A 27 -1.75 -11.37 -3.36
CA GLN A 27 -2.44 -10.10 -3.50
C GLN A 27 -3.21 -9.77 -2.23
N PRO A 28 -3.33 -8.48 -1.88
CA PRO A 28 -4.28 -8.04 -0.86
C PRO A 28 -5.72 -8.32 -1.31
N ALA A 29 -6.64 -8.44 -0.34
CA ALA A 29 -8.07 -8.63 -0.62
C ALA A 29 -8.71 -7.36 -1.19
N VAL A 30 -8.22 -6.19 -0.77
CA VAL A 30 -8.59 -4.88 -1.30
C VAL A 30 -7.29 -4.11 -1.50
N PHE A 31 -7.19 -3.40 -2.63
CA PHE A 31 -6.06 -2.54 -2.95
C PHE A 31 -6.59 -1.24 -3.53
N MET A 32 -6.31 -0.13 -2.86
CA MET A 32 -6.74 1.20 -3.26
C MET A 32 -5.53 2.10 -3.34
N ARG A 33 -5.50 3.00 -4.32
CA ARG A 33 -4.42 3.97 -4.52
C ARG A 33 -4.95 5.39 -4.54
N TYR A 34 -4.22 6.29 -3.91
CA TYR A 34 -4.34 7.73 -4.04
C TYR A 34 -2.97 8.31 -4.39
N LEU A 35 -2.77 8.72 -5.65
CA LEU A 35 -1.46 9.13 -6.17
C LEU A 35 -0.38 8.07 -5.91
N ASP A 36 0.51 8.32 -4.96
CA ASP A 36 1.62 7.47 -4.50
C ASP A 36 1.35 6.73 -3.19
N ASP A 37 0.25 7.05 -2.49
CA ASP A 37 -0.20 6.36 -1.28
C ASP A 37 -1.14 5.20 -1.63
N TYR A 38 -0.91 4.06 -0.99
CA TYR A 38 -1.72 2.85 -1.15
C TYR A 38 -2.33 2.42 0.17
N PHE A 39 -3.53 1.90 0.10
CA PHE A 39 -4.23 1.24 1.19
C PHE A 39 -4.58 -0.18 0.78
N ALA A 40 -4.25 -1.15 1.63
CA ALA A 40 -4.56 -2.54 1.38
C ALA A 40 -5.25 -3.20 2.59
N LEU A 41 -6.10 -4.18 2.30
CA LEU A 41 -6.57 -5.15 3.30
C LEU A 41 -5.80 -6.45 3.10
N TRP A 42 -5.02 -6.86 4.10
CA TRP A 42 -4.17 -8.03 3.99
C TRP A 42 -4.59 -9.13 4.97
N SER A 43 -5.07 -10.26 4.45
CA SER A 43 -5.54 -11.38 5.29
C SER A 43 -4.53 -12.51 5.43
N GLN A 44 -3.37 -12.42 4.77
CA GLN A 44 -2.44 -13.55 4.63
C GLN A 44 -1.34 -13.60 5.69
N GLY A 45 -1.47 -12.83 6.76
CA GLY A 45 -0.51 -12.76 7.87
C GLY A 45 0.68 -11.84 7.61
N ARG A 46 1.30 -11.40 8.71
CA ARG A 46 2.36 -10.37 8.73
C ARG A 46 3.65 -10.78 8.01
N GLU A 47 4.11 -12.01 8.16
CA GLU A 47 5.34 -12.49 7.50
C GLU A 47 5.23 -12.41 5.96
N ARG A 48 4.06 -12.76 5.43
CA ARG A 48 3.80 -12.70 3.98
C ARG A 48 3.66 -11.26 3.49
N LEU A 49 3.10 -10.39 4.32
CA LEU A 49 3.02 -8.96 4.05
C LEU A 49 4.42 -8.33 3.96
N GLU A 50 5.32 -8.68 4.89
CA GLU A 50 6.71 -8.20 4.86
C GLU A 50 7.47 -8.72 3.62
N LYS A 51 7.19 -9.96 3.19
CA LYS A 51 7.72 -10.50 1.92
C LYS A 51 7.17 -9.74 0.71
N PHE A 52 5.89 -9.39 0.73
CA PHE A 52 5.27 -8.57 -0.31
C PHE A 52 5.94 -7.19 -0.40
N LEU A 53 6.15 -6.50 0.74
CA LEU A 53 6.87 -5.23 0.77
C LEU A 53 8.28 -5.35 0.19
N LYS A 54 9.02 -6.40 0.54
CA LYS A 54 10.36 -6.66 -0.02
C LYS A 54 10.33 -6.86 -1.54
N PHE A 55 9.38 -7.65 -2.04
CA PHE A 55 9.19 -7.86 -3.48
C PHE A 55 8.90 -6.53 -4.19
N VAL A 56 7.96 -5.75 -3.66
CA VAL A 56 7.58 -4.45 -4.21
C VAL A 56 8.79 -3.50 -4.28
N ASN A 57 9.60 -3.47 -3.23
CA ASN A 57 10.82 -2.66 -3.18
C ASN A 57 11.96 -3.13 -4.08
N GLN A 58 11.82 -4.27 -4.75
CA GLN A 58 12.77 -4.76 -5.76
C GLN A 58 12.35 -4.41 -7.19
N ILE A 59 11.11 -3.91 -7.40
CA ILE A 59 10.59 -3.60 -8.74
C ILE A 59 11.33 -2.40 -9.36
N ASP A 60 11.57 -1.37 -8.56
CA ASP A 60 12.25 -0.16 -9.00
C ASP A 60 13.33 0.24 -7.97
N GLU A 61 14.52 0.57 -8.44
CA GLU A 61 15.63 0.96 -7.58
C GLU A 61 15.45 2.36 -6.99
N GLN A 62 14.75 3.24 -7.71
CA GLN A 62 14.56 4.65 -7.39
C GLN A 62 13.36 4.88 -6.46
N ILE A 63 12.40 3.96 -6.43
CA ILE A 63 11.18 4.08 -5.63
C ILE A 63 11.20 3.04 -4.51
N LYS A 64 10.97 3.49 -3.27
CA LYS A 64 10.99 2.64 -2.08
C LYS A 64 9.73 2.86 -1.28
N PHE A 65 8.88 1.85 -1.29
CA PHE A 65 7.71 1.75 -0.48
C PHE A 65 8.07 1.54 0.99
N MET A 66 7.51 2.37 1.84
CA MET A 66 7.40 2.13 3.28
C MET A 66 6.01 1.56 3.59
N MET A 67 5.89 0.84 4.71
CA MET A 67 4.63 0.25 5.13
C MET A 67 4.30 0.66 6.56
N GLU A 68 3.09 1.15 6.77
CA GLU A 68 2.49 1.27 8.10
C GLU A 68 1.42 0.18 8.21
N VAL A 69 1.25 -0.40 9.39
CA VAL A 69 0.26 -1.45 9.65
C VAL A 69 -0.60 -0.99 10.80
N GLU A 70 -1.88 -1.32 10.76
CA GLU A 70 -2.83 -1.01 11.84
C GLU A 70 -2.26 -1.36 13.22
N GLU A 71 -2.31 -0.41 14.14
CA GLU A 71 -1.96 -0.57 15.54
C GLU A 71 -3.12 -0.12 16.42
N ALA A 72 -3.55 -0.97 17.36
CA ALA A 72 -4.66 -0.68 18.28
C ALA A 72 -5.93 -0.16 17.58
N GLU A 73 -6.39 -0.85 16.53
CA GLU A 73 -7.58 -0.49 15.72
C GLU A 73 -7.45 0.78 14.89
N TRP A 74 -6.27 1.38 14.85
CA TRP A 74 -6.04 2.67 14.21
C TRP A 74 -4.96 2.57 13.13
N LEU A 75 -5.22 3.24 12.00
CA LEU A 75 -4.27 3.40 10.91
C LEU A 75 -4.48 4.79 10.27
N PRO A 76 -3.47 5.67 10.26
CA PRO A 76 -3.54 6.92 9.55
C PRO A 76 -3.41 6.66 8.03
N PHE A 77 -4.25 7.32 7.24
CA PHE A 77 -4.16 7.26 5.79
C PHE A 77 -4.54 8.61 5.19
N LEU A 78 -3.62 9.25 4.45
CA LEU A 78 -3.78 10.64 4.01
C LEU A 78 -4.12 11.56 5.20
N ASP A 79 -5.10 12.46 5.04
CA ASP A 79 -5.63 13.32 6.09
C ASP A 79 -6.85 12.69 6.81
N VAL A 80 -6.99 11.36 6.78
CA VAL A 80 -8.08 10.63 7.46
C VAL A 80 -7.56 9.55 8.40
N GLU A 81 -8.33 9.29 9.45
CA GLU A 81 -8.07 8.20 10.39
C GLU A 81 -8.98 7.01 10.04
N VAL A 82 -8.38 5.84 9.82
CA VAL A 82 -9.11 4.60 9.58
C VAL A 82 -9.23 3.86 10.90
N ILE A 83 -10.46 3.78 11.43
CA ILE A 83 -10.77 3.05 12.66
C ILE A 83 -11.38 1.70 12.31
N CYS A 84 -10.85 0.65 12.92
CA CYS A 84 -11.19 -0.74 12.63
C CYS A 84 -11.89 -1.38 13.82
N SER A 85 -13.14 -0.98 14.10
CA SER A 85 -13.92 -1.54 15.21
C SER A 85 -14.18 -3.04 14.99
N TYR A 86 -13.56 -3.91 15.81
CA TYR A 86 -13.65 -5.35 15.62
C TYR A 86 -15.06 -5.92 15.86
N GLY A 87 -15.67 -6.46 14.79
CA GLY A 87 -16.59 -7.61 14.86
C GLY A 87 -15.89 -8.96 14.59
N THR A 88 -14.56 -8.96 14.41
CA THR A 88 -13.64 -10.01 13.88
C THR A 88 -13.83 -10.37 12.38
N PRO A 89 -12.77 -10.77 11.63
CA PRO A 89 -11.45 -11.27 12.06
C PRO A 89 -10.20 -10.46 11.61
N ASN A 90 -9.23 -10.38 12.53
CA ASN A 90 -7.76 -10.30 12.44
C ASN A 90 -7.10 -10.24 11.05
N HIS A 91 -7.29 -9.15 10.30
CA HIS A 91 -6.56 -8.91 9.06
C HIS A 91 -5.78 -7.60 9.16
N PRO A 92 -4.43 -7.63 9.12
CA PRO A 92 -3.65 -6.40 9.09
C PRO A 92 -4.08 -5.55 7.90
N LYS A 93 -4.31 -4.26 8.16
CA LYS A 93 -4.54 -3.26 7.11
C LYS A 93 -3.24 -2.49 6.94
N PRO A 94 -2.45 -2.78 5.90
CA PRO A 94 -1.29 -1.99 5.59
C PRO A 94 -1.62 -0.77 4.73
N THR A 95 -0.91 0.32 4.96
CA THR A 95 -0.71 1.38 3.98
C THR A 95 0.69 1.28 3.41
N LEU A 96 0.86 1.52 2.11
CA LEU A 96 2.17 1.64 1.48
C LEU A 96 2.37 3.07 0.99
N LYS A 97 3.50 3.68 1.36
CA LYS A 97 3.87 5.03 0.95
C LYS A 97 5.09 4.95 0.04
N GLY A 98 4.94 5.35 -1.23
CA GLY A 98 5.98 5.29 -2.26
C GLY A 98 7.00 6.42 -2.21
#